data_AF-A0A924A3V1-F1
#
_entry.id   AF-A0A924A3V1-F1
#
_cell.length_a   1.000
_cell.length_b   1.000
_cell.length_c   1.000
_cell.angle_alpha   90.00
_cell.angle_beta   90.00
_cell.angle_gamma   90.00
#
_symmetry.space_group_name_H-M   'P 1'
#
loop_
_entity.id
_entity.type
_entity.pdbx_description
1 polymer ?
#
loop_
_entity_poly.entity_id
_entity_poly.type
_entity_poly.pdbx_seq_one_letter_code
_entity_poly.pdbx_strand_id
1 'polypeptide(L)'
;MGNKIIKLIFFGNYFVGLLAVALTFECMLQLKLPQISLSYYLLLFLGPIVYYTFAYHQASTNPLTINPRNKWYFEHKRLIGFSQAGLTILCAVLAGKIVYQNFERILDMPADYWLSIIVIFAAAVFYYGLLPKSFVKLNLRVRGWLKPFVIGFVWACCANVLPLIIVKVESGVDFSSSWFWAFLFVKNWMFCTVNAIIFDIKDYPTDANQHIRTFV
;
A
#
# COMPACT_ATOMS: atom_id res chain seq x y z
N MET A 1 -18.54 9.84 -21.73
CA MET A 1 -17.21 9.19 -21.57
C MET A 1 -16.55 9.47 -20.21
N GLY A 2 -16.57 10.71 -19.68
CA GLY A 2 -15.91 11.05 -18.41
C GLY A 2 -16.26 10.16 -17.20
N ASN A 3 -17.53 9.78 -17.03
CA ASN A 3 -17.97 8.90 -15.92
C ASN A 3 -17.34 7.48 -16.00
N LYS A 4 -17.02 6.97 -17.19
CA LYS A 4 -16.35 5.66 -17.35
C LYS A 4 -14.87 5.73 -16.95
N ILE A 5 -14.18 6.82 -17.30
CA ILE A 5 -12.76 7.04 -16.96
C ILE A 5 -12.60 7.25 -15.46
N ILE A 6 -13.46 8.07 -14.84
CA ILE A 6 -13.46 8.28 -13.38
C ILE A 6 -13.65 6.94 -12.66
N LYS A 7 -14.64 6.15 -13.06
CA LYS A 7 -14.85 4.81 -12.49
C LYS A 7 -13.62 3.91 -12.66
N LEU A 8 -12.96 3.93 -13.81
CA LEU A 8 -11.74 3.15 -14.01
C LEU A 8 -10.62 3.57 -13.04
N ILE A 9 -10.36 4.88 -12.91
CA ILE A 9 -9.29 5.41 -12.06
C ILE A 9 -9.54 5.08 -10.58
N PHE A 10 -10.76 5.32 -10.10
CA PHE A 10 -11.10 5.13 -8.68
C PHE A 10 -11.41 3.67 -8.35
N PHE A 11 -12.18 2.95 -9.17
CA PHE A 11 -12.50 1.54 -8.90
C PHE A 11 -11.30 0.65 -9.13
N GLY A 12 -10.48 0.94 -10.15
CA GLY A 12 -9.23 0.24 -10.44
C GLY A 12 -8.05 0.62 -9.54
N ASN A 13 -8.25 1.47 -8.53
CA ASN A 13 -7.22 1.86 -7.55
C ASN A 13 -5.98 2.59 -8.13
N TYR A 14 -6.03 3.09 -9.36
CA TYR A 14 -4.91 3.82 -9.98
C TYR A 14 -4.58 5.10 -9.22
N PHE A 15 -5.61 5.80 -8.71
CA PHE A 15 -5.42 7.00 -7.89
C PHE A 15 -4.55 6.73 -6.66
N VAL A 16 -4.73 5.57 -6.03
CA VAL A 16 -3.99 5.16 -4.83
C VAL A 16 -2.50 4.96 -5.16
N GLY A 17 -2.19 4.35 -6.31
CA GLY A 17 -0.81 4.24 -6.81
C GLY A 17 -0.19 5.60 -7.12
N LEU A 18 -0.94 6.54 -7.70
CA LEU A 18 -0.44 7.90 -7.96
C LEU A 18 -0.10 8.64 -6.66
N LEU A 19 -0.94 8.51 -5.64
CA LEU A 19 -0.68 9.10 -4.32
C LEU A 19 0.61 8.53 -3.70
N ALA A 20 0.82 7.21 -3.82
CA ALA A 20 2.03 6.57 -3.33
C ALA A 20 3.29 7.19 -3.95
N VAL A 21 3.31 7.30 -5.28
CA VAL A 21 4.42 7.91 -6.03
C VAL A 21 4.59 9.37 -5.67
N ALA A 22 3.50 10.14 -5.58
CA ALA A 22 3.56 11.57 -5.25
C ALA A 22 4.13 11.82 -3.85
N LEU A 23 3.69 11.06 -2.84
CA LEU A 23 4.18 11.18 -1.46
C LEU A 23 5.66 10.78 -1.36
N THR A 24 6.07 9.72 -2.05
CA THR A 24 7.48 9.33 -2.12
C THR A 24 8.31 10.40 -2.82
N PHE A 25 7.83 10.93 -3.94
CA PHE A 25 8.54 11.97 -4.68
C PHE A 25 8.69 13.26 -3.86
N GLU A 26 7.62 13.69 -3.16
CA GLU A 26 7.66 14.80 -2.21
C GLU A 26 8.72 14.58 -1.12
N CYS A 27 8.72 13.40 -0.49
CA CYS A 27 9.66 13.04 0.57
C CYS A 27 11.12 13.08 0.06
N MET A 28 11.37 12.50 -1.10
CA MET A 28 12.69 12.46 -1.73
C MET A 28 13.22 13.86 -2.05
N LEU A 29 12.37 14.74 -2.57
CA LEU A 29 12.72 16.14 -2.83
C LEU A 29 13.01 16.93 -1.55
N GLN A 30 12.18 16.77 -0.52
CA GLN A 30 12.37 17.45 0.76
C GLN A 30 13.65 17.01 1.47
N LEU A 31 13.99 15.72 1.38
CA LEU A 31 15.24 15.17 1.94
C LEU A 31 16.48 15.43 1.06
N LYS A 32 16.30 16.00 -0.15
CA LYS A 32 17.37 16.24 -1.13
C LYS A 32 18.19 14.99 -1.44
N LEU A 33 17.51 13.84 -1.49
CA LEU A 33 18.13 12.55 -1.77
C LEU A 33 18.23 12.30 -3.28
N PRO A 34 19.17 11.43 -3.72
CA PRO A 34 19.29 11.07 -5.12
C PRO A 34 17.99 10.45 -5.65
N GLN A 35 17.79 10.57 -6.96
CA GLN A 35 16.62 9.97 -7.60
C GLN A 35 16.68 8.45 -7.52
N ILE A 36 15.56 7.85 -7.16
CA ILE A 36 15.35 6.41 -7.16
C ILE A 36 15.04 5.93 -8.58
N SER A 37 15.41 4.70 -8.91
CA SER A 37 15.13 4.10 -10.21
C SER A 37 13.65 4.15 -10.60
N LEU A 38 13.40 4.32 -11.90
CA LEU A 38 12.05 4.26 -12.47
C LEU A 38 11.38 2.91 -12.18
N SER A 39 12.16 1.83 -12.10
CA SER A 39 11.66 0.48 -11.78
C SER A 39 10.99 0.44 -10.41
N TYR A 40 11.54 1.12 -9.41
CA TYR A 40 10.91 1.23 -8.10
C TYR A 40 9.64 2.09 -8.12
N TYR A 41 9.65 3.24 -8.79
CA TYR A 41 8.43 4.07 -8.90
C TYR A 41 7.28 3.33 -9.59
N LEU A 42 7.59 2.56 -10.64
CA LEU A 42 6.60 1.69 -11.29
C LEU A 42 6.11 0.60 -10.35
N LEU A 43 6.99 -0.02 -9.56
CA LEU A 43 6.61 -1.02 -8.57
C LEU A 43 5.70 -0.43 -7.48
N LEU A 44 6.05 0.75 -6.96
CA LEU A 44 5.28 1.48 -5.95
C LEU A 44 3.91 1.91 -6.47
N PHE A 45 3.82 2.29 -7.75
CA PHE A 45 2.57 2.60 -8.42
C PHE A 45 1.67 1.35 -8.60
N LEU A 46 2.25 0.26 -9.07
CA LEU A 46 1.52 -0.96 -9.42
C LEU A 46 1.13 -1.81 -8.21
N GLY A 47 1.95 -1.83 -7.15
CA GLY A 47 1.74 -2.63 -5.95
C GLY A 47 0.34 -2.45 -5.34
N PRO A 48 -0.08 -1.22 -5.01
CA PRO A 48 -1.42 -0.95 -4.49
C PRO A 48 -2.53 -1.35 -5.47
N ILE A 49 -2.32 -1.15 -6.77
CA ILE A 49 -3.31 -1.51 -7.81
C ILE A 49 -3.55 -3.01 -7.81
N VAL A 50 -2.50 -3.82 -7.84
CA VAL A 50 -2.59 -5.28 -7.78
C VAL A 50 -3.24 -5.70 -6.46
N TYR A 51 -2.76 -5.15 -5.36
CA TYR A 51 -3.21 -5.51 -4.03
C TYR A 51 -4.70 -5.29 -3.78
N TYR A 52 -5.19 -4.07 -4.01
CA TYR A 52 -6.58 -3.75 -3.76
C TYR A 52 -7.49 -4.42 -4.78
N THR A 53 -7.09 -4.48 -6.05
CA THR A 53 -7.93 -5.11 -7.09
C THR A 53 -8.09 -6.61 -6.85
N PHE A 54 -7.06 -7.30 -6.36
CA PHE A 54 -7.17 -8.69 -5.93
C PHE A 54 -8.19 -8.87 -4.79
N ALA A 55 -8.17 -7.98 -3.79
CA ALA A 55 -9.12 -8.02 -2.68
C ALA A 55 -10.59 -7.80 -3.14
N TYR A 56 -10.84 -6.81 -4.01
CA TYR A 56 -12.18 -6.52 -4.53
C TYR A 56 -12.68 -7.58 -5.53
N HIS A 57 -11.80 -8.15 -6.34
CA HIS A 57 -12.15 -9.20 -7.28
C HIS A 57 -12.66 -10.48 -6.57
N GLN A 58 -12.05 -10.85 -5.45
CA GLN A 58 -12.51 -11.99 -4.64
C GLN A 58 -13.83 -11.72 -3.92
N ALA A 59 -14.07 -10.48 -3.48
CA ALA A 59 -15.31 -10.10 -2.80
C ALA A 59 -16.52 -9.95 -3.73
N SER A 60 -16.30 -9.80 -5.04
CA SER A 60 -17.36 -9.54 -6.04
C SER A 60 -17.93 -10.84 -6.61
N THR A 61 -18.74 -11.55 -5.81
CA THR A 61 -19.36 -12.83 -6.18
C THR A 61 -20.83 -12.73 -6.56
N ASN A 62 -21.52 -11.63 -6.23
CA ASN A 62 -22.97 -11.49 -6.39
C ASN A 62 -23.34 -10.37 -7.39
N PRO A 63 -24.15 -10.64 -8.43
CA PRO A 63 -24.63 -9.63 -9.38
C PRO A 63 -25.61 -8.59 -8.78
N LEU A 64 -26.23 -8.89 -7.63
CA LEU A 64 -27.28 -8.07 -7.01
C LEU A 64 -26.74 -7.06 -5.97
N THR A 65 -25.44 -6.76 -5.98
CA THR A 65 -24.87 -5.82 -4.99
C THR A 65 -25.35 -4.39 -5.23
N ILE A 66 -25.83 -3.74 -4.16
CA ILE A 66 -26.21 -2.31 -4.17
C ILE A 66 -24.98 -1.42 -4.41
N ASN A 67 -23.78 -1.88 -4.03
CA ASN A 67 -22.54 -1.12 -4.18
C ASN A 67 -22.10 -1.03 -5.68
N PRO A 68 -22.02 0.19 -6.26
CA PRO A 68 -21.67 0.38 -7.67
C PRO A 68 -20.26 -0.08 -8.02
N ARG A 69 -19.34 -0.12 -7.04
CA ARG A 69 -17.98 -0.62 -7.22
C ARG A 69 -17.98 -2.13 -7.41
N ASN A 70 -18.66 -2.88 -6.54
CA ASN A 70 -18.74 -4.34 -6.63
C ASN A 70 -19.45 -4.79 -7.92
N LYS A 71 -20.52 -4.07 -8.32
CA LYS A 71 -21.19 -4.29 -9.59
C LYS A 71 -20.23 -4.13 -10.78
N TRP A 72 -19.40 -3.09 -10.78
CA TRP A 72 -18.41 -2.87 -11.84
C TRP A 72 -17.37 -3.99 -11.92
N TYR A 73 -16.87 -4.47 -10.77
CA TYR A 73 -15.95 -5.60 -10.70
C TYR A 73 -16.57 -6.92 -11.21
N PHE A 74 -17.85 -7.15 -10.92
CA PHE A 74 -18.58 -8.31 -11.43
C PHE A 74 -18.74 -8.24 -12.96
N GLU A 75 -19.17 -7.10 -13.49
CA GLU A 75 -19.37 -6.90 -14.94
C GLU A 75 -18.07 -7.04 -15.75
N HIS A 76 -16.92 -6.64 -15.18
CA HIS A 76 -15.62 -6.63 -15.86
C HIS A 76 -14.67 -7.74 -15.39
N LYS A 77 -15.17 -8.77 -14.70
CA LYS A 77 -14.37 -9.80 -14.00
C LYS A 77 -13.27 -10.42 -14.86
N ARG A 78 -13.57 -10.77 -16.11
CA ARG A 78 -12.60 -11.38 -17.04
C ARG A 78 -11.47 -10.43 -17.43
N LEU A 79 -11.80 -9.18 -17.76
CA LEU A 79 -10.82 -8.13 -18.09
C LEU A 79 -9.92 -7.83 -16.88
N ILE A 80 -10.53 -7.72 -15.70
CA ILE A 80 -9.82 -7.50 -14.44
C ILE A 80 -8.87 -8.67 -14.17
N GLY A 81 -9.31 -9.91 -14.31
CA GLY A 81 -8.46 -11.09 -14.13
C GLY A 81 -7.22 -11.10 -15.01
N PHE A 82 -7.37 -10.85 -16.33
CA PHE A 82 -6.22 -10.76 -17.24
C PHE A 82 -5.29 -9.59 -16.90
N SER A 83 -5.86 -8.41 -16.63
CA SER A 83 -5.06 -7.24 -16.24
C SER A 83 -4.29 -7.50 -14.95
N GLN A 84 -4.89 -8.17 -13.97
CA GLN A 84 -4.25 -8.49 -12.69
C GLN A 84 -3.11 -9.48 -12.86
N ALA A 85 -3.28 -10.51 -13.69
CA ALA A 85 -2.19 -11.45 -14.00
C ALA A 85 -1.01 -10.71 -14.65
N GLY A 86 -1.27 -9.89 -15.67
CA GLY A 86 -0.24 -9.10 -16.34
C GLY A 86 0.48 -8.11 -15.42
N LEU A 87 -0.27 -7.35 -14.61
CA LEU A 87 0.31 -6.40 -13.66
C LEU A 87 1.09 -7.09 -12.53
N THR A 88 0.65 -8.27 -12.08
CA THR A 88 1.39 -9.06 -11.07
C THR A 88 2.71 -9.58 -11.63
N ILE A 89 2.71 -10.11 -12.86
CA ILE A 89 3.94 -10.53 -13.54
C ILE A 89 4.87 -9.34 -13.71
N LEU A 90 4.35 -8.18 -14.12
CA LEU A 90 5.15 -6.96 -14.26
C LEU A 90 5.75 -6.53 -12.92
N CYS A 91 5.00 -6.57 -11.81
CA CYS A 91 5.53 -6.30 -10.47
C CYS A 91 6.66 -7.28 -10.11
N ALA A 92 6.49 -8.58 -10.38
CA ALA A 92 7.50 -9.59 -10.10
C ALA A 92 8.78 -9.36 -10.91
N VAL A 93 8.66 -9.00 -12.20
CA VAL A 93 9.80 -8.66 -13.07
C VAL A 93 10.52 -7.40 -12.56
N LEU A 94 9.79 -6.35 -12.19
CA LEU A 94 10.37 -5.12 -11.67
C LEU A 94 11.09 -5.34 -10.33
N ALA A 95 10.47 -6.08 -9.40
CA ALA A 95 11.07 -6.44 -8.13
C ALA A 95 12.31 -7.32 -8.34
N GLY A 96 12.21 -8.35 -9.19
CA GLY A 96 13.34 -9.23 -9.53
C GLY A 96 14.50 -8.46 -10.16
N LYS A 97 14.21 -7.48 -11.03
CA LYS A 97 15.23 -6.59 -11.60
C LYS A 97 15.95 -5.77 -10.51
N ILE A 98 15.22 -5.15 -9.58
CA ILE A 98 15.81 -4.36 -8.49
C ILE A 98 16.73 -5.24 -7.63
N VAL A 99 16.27 -6.44 -7.27
CA VAL A 99 17.05 -7.40 -6.46
C VAL A 99 18.29 -7.86 -7.22
N TYR A 100 18.15 -8.26 -8.48
CA TYR A 100 19.27 -8.73 -9.29
C TYR A 100 20.35 -7.67 -9.47
N GLN A 101 19.96 -6.42 -9.73
CA GLN A 101 20.90 -5.32 -9.96
C GLN A 101 21.64 -4.88 -8.69
N ASN A 102 21.08 -5.13 -7.51
CA ASN A 102 21.62 -4.65 -6.25
C ASN A 102 21.85 -5.78 -5.22
N PHE A 103 22.01 -7.02 -5.68
CA PHE A 103 22.02 -8.21 -4.83
C PHE A 103 23.06 -8.13 -3.70
N GLU A 104 24.31 -7.82 -4.03
CA GLU A 104 25.40 -7.69 -3.05
C GLU A 104 25.11 -6.58 -2.04
N ARG A 105 24.68 -5.41 -2.51
CA ARG A 105 24.35 -4.26 -1.65
C ARG A 105 23.17 -4.52 -0.73
N ILE A 106 22.22 -5.37 -1.16
CA ILE A 106 21.09 -5.79 -0.32
C ILE A 106 21.59 -6.66 0.83
N LEU A 107 22.49 -7.59 0.57
CA LEU A 107 23.06 -8.47 1.59
C LEU A 107 23.95 -7.71 2.58
N ASP A 108 24.68 -6.71 2.09
CA ASP A 108 25.58 -5.87 2.90
C ASP A 108 24.85 -4.74 3.66
N MET A 109 23.52 -4.67 3.58
CA MET A 109 22.76 -3.64 4.30
C MET A 109 22.92 -3.77 5.82
N PRO A 110 23.06 -2.65 6.55
CA PRO A 110 23.09 -2.66 8.00
C PRO A 110 21.79 -3.22 8.62
N ALA A 111 21.89 -3.73 9.86
CA ALA A 111 20.81 -4.49 10.50
C ALA A 111 19.52 -3.67 10.77
N ASP A 112 19.62 -2.35 10.92
CA ASP A 112 18.49 -1.43 11.10
C ASP A 112 17.60 -1.32 9.85
N TYR A 113 18.18 -1.45 8.65
CA TYR A 113 17.42 -1.54 7.39
C TYR A 113 16.61 -2.84 7.34
N TRP A 114 17.23 -3.97 7.70
CA TRP A 114 16.54 -5.26 7.78
C TRP A 114 15.43 -5.26 8.84
N LEU A 115 15.70 -4.68 10.01
CA LEU A 115 14.69 -4.49 11.05
C LEU A 115 13.50 -3.68 10.54
N SER A 116 13.77 -2.60 9.80
CA SER A 116 12.73 -1.78 9.18
C SER A 116 11.86 -2.58 8.21
N ILE A 117 12.47 -3.40 7.34
CA ILE A 117 11.73 -4.29 6.42
C ILE A 117 10.85 -5.27 7.20
N ILE A 118 11.38 -5.90 8.26
CA ILE A 118 10.64 -6.83 9.10
C ILE A 118 9.45 -6.13 9.77
N VAL A 119 9.64 -4.92 10.30
CA VAL A 119 8.56 -4.14 10.93
C VAL A 119 7.46 -3.80 9.93
N ILE A 120 7.81 -3.39 8.71
CA ILE A 120 6.83 -3.09 7.65
C ILE A 120 6.04 -4.34 7.27
N PHE A 121 6.74 -5.46 7.07
CA PHE A 121 6.10 -6.73 6.70
C PHE A 121 5.20 -7.24 7.83
N ALA A 122 5.67 -7.18 9.08
CA ALA A 122 4.88 -7.54 10.25
C ALA A 122 3.62 -6.69 10.35
N ALA A 123 3.72 -5.36 10.18
CA ALA A 123 2.55 -4.46 10.20
C ALA A 123 1.53 -4.81 9.10
N ALA A 124 1.99 -5.14 7.89
CA ALA A 124 1.12 -5.57 6.79
C ALA A 124 0.43 -6.92 7.09
N VAL A 125 1.17 -7.90 7.64
CA VAL A 125 0.64 -9.22 8.03
C VAL A 125 -0.39 -9.09 9.16
N PHE A 126 -0.10 -8.29 10.19
CA PHE A 126 -1.01 -8.05 11.32
C PHE A 126 -2.29 -7.33 10.88
N TYR A 127 -2.20 -6.44 9.88
CA TYR A 127 -3.38 -5.76 9.33
C TYR A 127 -4.37 -6.74 8.67
N TYR A 128 -3.88 -7.66 7.83
CA TYR A 128 -4.74 -8.62 7.14
C TYR A 128 -5.12 -9.84 7.98
N GLY A 129 -4.54 -10.00 9.17
CA GLY A 129 -4.78 -11.18 10.01
C GLY A 129 -4.39 -12.48 9.31
N LEU A 130 -3.33 -12.45 8.50
CA LEU A 130 -2.85 -13.60 7.72
C LEU A 130 -2.22 -14.70 8.61
N LEU A 131 -1.99 -14.41 9.90
CA LEU A 131 -1.53 -15.38 10.86
C LEU A 131 -2.67 -16.34 11.25
N PRO A 132 -2.40 -17.65 11.34
CA PRO A 132 -3.37 -18.62 11.83
C PRO A 132 -3.96 -18.18 13.17
N LYS A 133 -5.30 -18.28 13.32
CA LYS A 133 -6.01 -17.92 14.57
C LYS A 133 -5.49 -18.67 15.81
N SER A 134 -4.72 -19.75 15.61
CA SER A 134 -4.05 -20.53 16.64
C SER A 134 -2.81 -19.84 17.23
N PHE A 135 -2.12 -18.96 16.50
CA PHE A 135 -0.90 -18.28 16.96
C PHE A 135 -1.15 -16.91 17.58
N VAL A 136 -2.08 -16.13 17.02
CA VAL A 136 -2.40 -14.79 17.54
C VAL A 136 -3.90 -14.51 17.39
N LYS A 137 -4.61 -14.30 18.50
CA LYS A 137 -6.02 -13.83 18.52
C LYS A 137 -6.17 -12.33 18.21
N LEU A 138 -5.12 -11.66 17.71
CA LEU A 138 -5.16 -10.25 17.30
C LEU A 138 -5.61 -10.15 15.85
N ASN A 139 -6.92 -10.09 15.65
CA ASN A 139 -7.48 -9.70 14.35
C ASN A 139 -7.69 -8.19 14.39
N LEU A 140 -6.68 -7.40 13.98
CA LEU A 140 -6.74 -5.93 13.97
C LEU A 140 -7.87 -5.40 13.08
N ARG A 141 -8.34 -6.21 12.12
CA ARG A 141 -9.54 -5.97 11.34
C ARG A 141 -10.82 -5.84 12.17
N VAL A 142 -10.87 -6.41 13.37
CA VAL A 142 -12.07 -6.44 14.24
C VAL A 142 -12.06 -5.32 15.30
N ARG A 143 -10.87 -4.78 15.66
CA ARG A 143 -10.75 -3.58 16.50
C ARG A 143 -10.67 -2.34 15.61
N GLY A 144 -11.83 -1.85 15.15
CA GLY A 144 -11.88 -0.81 14.10
C GLY A 144 -11.25 0.53 14.47
N TRP A 145 -10.89 0.78 15.72
CA TRP A 145 -10.27 2.03 16.15
C TRP A 145 -8.76 2.06 15.85
N LEU A 146 -8.10 0.90 15.87
CA LEU A 146 -6.68 0.78 15.57
C LEU A 146 -6.42 0.58 14.06
N LYS A 147 -7.44 0.13 13.33
CA LYS A 147 -7.42 -0.07 11.88
C LYS A 147 -6.85 1.13 11.09
N PRO A 148 -7.35 2.38 11.24
CA PRO A 148 -6.84 3.50 10.45
C PRO A 148 -5.39 3.89 10.79
N PHE A 149 -4.95 3.66 12.02
CA PHE A 149 -3.56 3.90 12.41
C PHE A 149 -2.61 2.91 11.76
N VAL A 150 -2.99 1.63 11.70
CA VAL A 150 -2.20 0.57 11.07
C VAL A 150 -2.14 0.77 9.55
N ILE A 151 -3.27 1.09 8.91
CA ILE A 151 -3.31 1.43 7.49
C ILE A 151 -2.40 2.63 7.21
N GLY A 152 -2.54 3.69 8.01
CA GLY A 152 -1.71 4.89 7.88
C GLY A 152 -0.23 4.58 8.06
N PHE A 153 0.11 3.71 9.01
CA PHE A 153 1.50 3.32 9.30
C PHE A 153 2.12 2.58 8.10
N VAL A 154 1.44 1.55 7.58
CA VAL A 154 1.93 0.80 6.41
C VAL A 154 2.10 1.73 5.22
N TRP A 155 1.15 2.65 4.99
CA TRP A 155 1.25 3.62 3.90
C TRP A 155 2.39 4.61 4.07
N ALA A 156 2.61 5.14 5.26
CA ALA A 156 3.75 6.01 5.55
C ALA A 156 5.08 5.27 5.42
N CYS A 157 5.14 4.00 5.82
CA CYS A 157 6.31 3.16 5.59
C CYS A 157 6.58 2.98 4.09
N CYS A 158 5.56 2.69 3.28
CA CYS A 158 5.72 2.59 1.83
C CYS A 158 6.16 3.91 1.19
N ALA A 159 5.62 5.04 1.65
CA ALA A 159 5.89 6.34 1.08
C ALA A 159 7.23 6.94 1.53
N ASN A 160 7.71 6.60 2.74
CA ASN A 160 8.87 7.26 3.34
C ASN A 160 9.99 6.31 3.72
N VAL A 161 9.73 5.13 4.27
CA VAL A 161 10.79 4.22 4.75
C VAL A 161 11.33 3.34 3.62
N LEU A 162 10.45 2.75 2.81
CA LEU A 162 10.87 1.95 1.65
C LEU A 162 11.74 2.72 0.65
N PRO A 163 11.42 3.97 0.24
CA PRO A 163 12.29 4.68 -0.70
C PRO A 163 13.67 4.96 -0.10
N LEU A 164 13.78 5.18 1.20
CA LEU A 164 15.05 5.38 1.88
C LEU A 164 15.92 4.12 1.91
N ILE A 165 15.28 2.95 2.08
CA ILE A 165 15.95 1.65 1.93
C ILE A 165 16.46 1.50 0.48
N ILE A 166 15.63 1.83 -0.51
CA ILE A 166 16.03 1.72 -1.92
C ILE A 166 17.14 2.70 -2.28
N VAL A 167 17.14 3.92 -1.75
CA VAL A 167 18.25 4.88 -1.93
C VAL A 167 19.56 4.31 -1.39
N LYS A 168 19.52 3.69 -0.21
CA LYS A 168 20.71 3.05 0.36
C LYS A 168 21.21 1.93 -0.56
N VAL A 169 20.31 1.12 -1.08
CA VAL A 169 20.62 0.00 -1.97
C VAL A 169 21.16 0.47 -3.33
N GLU A 170 20.53 1.45 -3.96
CA GLU A 170 20.88 1.90 -5.32
C GLU A 170 22.06 2.87 -5.34
N SER A 171 22.15 3.77 -4.36
CA SER A 171 23.12 4.88 -4.34
C SER A 171 24.14 4.79 -3.19
N GLY A 172 23.97 3.88 -2.22
CA GLY A 172 24.86 3.76 -1.05
C GLY A 172 24.67 4.83 0.03
N VAL A 173 23.82 5.84 -0.21
CA VAL A 173 23.60 6.99 0.66
C VAL A 173 22.79 6.57 1.90
N ASP A 174 23.33 6.86 3.09
CA ASP A 174 22.63 6.70 4.36
C ASP A 174 21.74 7.91 4.68
N PHE A 175 20.60 7.64 5.31
CA PHE A 175 19.66 8.66 5.75
C PHE A 175 19.55 8.77 7.28
N SER A 176 20.26 7.91 8.01
CA SER A 176 20.17 7.77 9.47
C SER A 176 20.61 9.01 10.26
N SER A 177 21.30 9.96 9.63
CA SER A 177 21.90 11.12 10.31
C SER A 177 20.95 12.31 10.55
N SER A 178 19.76 12.34 9.93
CA SER A 178 18.86 13.51 10.02
C SER A 178 17.51 13.16 10.65
N TRP A 179 17.12 13.83 11.74
CA TRP A 179 15.78 13.68 12.34
C TRP A 179 14.63 14.08 11.40
N PHE A 180 14.95 14.80 10.31
CA PHE A 180 13.95 15.33 9.39
C PHE A 180 13.16 14.22 8.67
N TRP A 181 13.77 13.07 8.35
CA TRP A 181 13.04 11.95 7.75
C TRP A 181 11.95 11.42 8.70
N ALA A 182 12.22 11.39 10.01
CA ALA A 182 11.27 10.95 11.01
C ALA A 182 10.09 11.93 11.14
N PHE A 183 10.36 13.24 11.04
CA PHE A 183 9.31 14.25 10.98
C PHE A 183 8.40 14.06 9.74
N LEU A 184 9.00 13.86 8.56
CA LEU A 184 8.24 13.59 7.34
C LEU A 184 7.44 12.29 7.43
N PHE A 185 7.99 11.26 8.07
CA PHE A 185 7.29 10.02 8.36
C PHE A 185 6.06 10.26 9.22
N VAL A 186 6.19 10.98 10.34
CA VAL A 186 5.04 11.30 11.21
C VAL A 186 4.00 12.14 10.47
N LYS A 187 4.40 13.13 9.68
CA LYS A 187 3.50 13.93 8.82
C LYS A 187 2.68 13.02 7.89
N ASN A 188 3.36 12.15 7.14
CA ASN A 188 2.70 11.28 6.17
C ASN A 188 1.86 10.19 6.85
N TRP A 189 2.30 9.70 8.02
CA TRP A 189 1.51 8.78 8.84
C TRP A 189 0.18 9.40 9.28
N MET A 190 0.21 10.61 9.85
CA MET A 190 -1.00 11.31 10.26
C MET A 190 -1.92 11.58 9.07
N PHE A 191 -1.37 12.00 7.93
CA PHE A 191 -2.14 12.21 6.70
C PHE A 191 -2.84 10.93 6.22
N CYS A 192 -2.11 9.81 6.13
CA CYS A 192 -2.67 8.53 5.71
C CYS A 192 -3.69 7.99 6.72
N THR A 193 -3.48 8.18 8.02
CA THR A 193 -4.44 7.82 9.07
C THR A 193 -5.73 8.62 8.97
N VAL A 194 -5.67 9.95 8.81
CA VAL A 194 -6.87 10.77 8.64
C VAL A 194 -7.64 10.37 7.39
N ASN A 195 -6.95 10.11 6.28
CA ASN A 195 -7.61 9.60 5.07
C ASN A 195 -8.30 8.26 5.32
N ALA A 196 -7.67 7.33 6.03
CA ALA A 196 -8.27 6.06 6.40
C ALA A 196 -9.52 6.24 7.28
N ILE A 197 -9.50 7.18 8.23
CA ILE A 197 -10.67 7.51 9.06
C ILE A 197 -11.82 8.04 8.19
N ILE A 198 -11.54 8.96 7.25
CA ILE A 198 -12.57 9.51 6.36
C ILE A 198 -13.23 8.40 5.51
N PHE A 199 -12.44 7.44 5.01
CA PHE A 199 -12.98 6.28 4.30
C PHE A 199 -13.84 5.39 5.22
N ASP A 200 -13.40 5.12 6.45
CA ASP A 200 -14.19 4.35 7.42
C ASP A 200 -15.51 5.06 7.78
N ILE A 201 -15.52 6.38 7.94
CA ILE A 201 -16.76 7.17 8.19
C ILE A 201 -17.72 7.06 6.99
N LYS A 202 -17.20 7.15 5.77
CA LYS A 202 -18.01 7.04 4.55
C LYS A 202 -18.66 5.65 4.43
N ASP A 203 -17.93 4.60 4.79
CA ASP A 203 -18.39 3.22 4.67
C ASP A 203 -19.20 2.75 5.91
N TYR A 204 -19.32 3.60 6.94
CA TYR A 204 -20.07 3.35 8.17
C TYR A 204 -21.49 2.78 7.96
N PRO A 205 -22.35 3.30 7.04
CA PRO A 205 -23.70 2.76 6.86
C PRO A 205 -23.71 1.30 6.37
N THR A 206 -22.65 0.86 5.70
CA THR A 206 -22.50 -0.52 5.22
C THR A 206 -21.90 -1.42 6.31
N ASP A 207 -20.99 -0.88 7.12
CA ASP A 207 -20.31 -1.59 8.21
C ASP A 207 -21.19 -1.75 9.47
N ALA A 208 -22.06 -0.79 9.76
CA ALA A 208 -23.03 -0.84 10.87
C ALA A 208 -24.04 -1.99 10.67
N ASN A 209 -24.43 -2.27 9.42
CA ASN A 209 -25.27 -3.42 9.06
C ASN A 209 -24.56 -4.77 9.22
N GLN A 210 -23.22 -4.78 9.39
CA GLN A 210 -22.40 -5.99 9.58
C GLN A 210 -21.82 -6.13 11.00
N HIS A 211 -22.27 -5.32 11.97
CA HIS A 211 -21.79 -5.28 13.36
C HIS A 211 -20.26 -5.05 13.51
N ILE A 212 -19.62 -4.37 12.55
CA ILE A 212 -18.21 -3.99 12.63
C ILE A 212 -18.11 -2.67 13.39
N ARG A 213 -17.42 -2.65 14.54
CA ARG A 213 -17.19 -1.42 15.32
C ARG A 213 -16.12 -0.55 14.64
N THR A 214 -16.51 0.43 13.84
CA THR A 214 -15.64 1.48 13.28
C THR A 214 -15.55 2.67 14.24
N PHE A 215 -14.87 3.76 13.86
CA PHE A 215 -14.58 4.91 14.73
C PHE A 215 -15.82 5.78 15.07
N VAL A 216 -16.95 5.51 14.43
CA VAL A 216 -18.25 6.18 14.61
C VAL A 216 -19.22 5.20 15.24
#